data_AF-A0A7J4SLM0-F1
#
_entry.id   AF-A0A7J4SLM0-F1
#
_cell.length_a   1.000
_cell.length_b   1.000
_cell.length_c   1.000
_cell.angle_alpha   90.00
_cell.angle_beta   90.00
_cell.angle_gamma   90.00
#
_symmetry.space_group_name_H-M   'P 1'
#
loop_
_entity.id
_entity.type
_entity.pdbx_description
1 polymer ?
#
loop_
_entity_poly.entity_id
_entity_poly.type
_entity_poly.pdbx_seq_one_letter_code
_entity_poly.pdbx_strand_id
1 'polypeptide(L)'
;SNAEDGLTALKEIRNNSGNMDTIGLSDEVIEKFCKLDSNLLQAISEALSNHRELRNRLGDEVMQSNEIDLVSKLQEDFVNFYAPATVNPYVAMAAKGPWIVTSHGAVVHDNGGYGMLGAGHGPSTVIDAMSQNWVMANVMTPSFSHSRLSNALRKELGHTRGNCPFSKFICMNSGSESMTVALRIADINANNQTASGAKYENFPIKMVAVERSFHGRTDRPAQISDSCKSGYDKNLATFQNRDNLILVPANDS
;
A
#
# COMPACT_ATOMS: atom_id res chain seq x y z
N SER A 1 9.72 25.41 -23.85
CA SER A 1 8.29 25.16 -23.46
C SER A 1 8.27 24.38 -22.16
N ASN A 2 7.19 24.37 -21.36
CA ASN A 2 7.21 23.63 -20.08
C ASN A 2 7.67 22.16 -20.22
N ALA A 3 7.35 21.49 -21.33
CA ALA A 3 7.79 20.13 -21.61
C ALA A 3 9.31 20.02 -21.89
N GLU A 4 9.88 21.01 -22.58
CA GLU A 4 11.32 21.11 -22.83
C GLU A 4 12.11 21.38 -21.55
N ASP A 5 11.56 22.20 -20.65
CA ASP A 5 12.14 22.45 -19.32
C ASP A 5 12.15 21.16 -18.50
N GLY A 6 11.05 20.38 -18.55
CA GLY A 6 10.97 19.06 -17.92
C GLY A 6 12.01 18.07 -18.46
N LEU A 7 12.18 17.98 -19.78
CA LEU A 7 13.22 17.13 -20.38
C LEU A 7 14.63 17.60 -20.02
N THR A 8 14.85 18.90 -19.91
CA THR A 8 16.14 19.47 -19.49
C THR A 8 16.45 19.10 -18.03
N ALA A 9 15.47 19.19 -17.14
CA ALA A 9 15.58 18.74 -15.76
C ALA A 9 15.92 17.24 -15.66
N LEU A 10 15.24 16.39 -16.45
CA LEU A 10 15.54 14.96 -16.48
C LEU A 10 16.94 14.67 -17.01
N LYS A 11 17.40 15.37 -18.05
CA LYS A 11 18.78 15.26 -18.54
C LYS A 11 19.80 15.61 -17.47
N GLU A 12 19.53 16.64 -16.66
CA GLU A 12 20.41 16.99 -15.55
C GLU A 12 20.49 15.86 -14.51
N ILE A 13 19.35 15.29 -14.11
CA ILE A 13 19.33 14.13 -13.19
C ILE A 13 20.14 12.98 -13.79
N ARG A 14 19.84 12.59 -15.05
CA ARG A 14 20.50 11.49 -15.76
C ARG A 14 22.01 11.70 -15.88
N ASN A 15 22.47 12.92 -16.14
CA ASN A 15 23.90 13.25 -16.25
C ASN A 15 24.64 13.25 -14.89
N ASN A 16 23.89 13.31 -13.79
CA ASN A 16 24.44 13.35 -12.44
C ASN A 16 24.08 12.08 -11.65
N SER A 17 23.92 10.97 -12.36
CA SER A 17 23.62 9.64 -11.83
C SER A 17 24.34 8.55 -12.62
N GLY A 18 24.51 7.37 -11.99
CA GLY A 18 25.18 6.22 -12.59
C GLY A 18 24.34 5.52 -13.67
N ASN A 19 24.68 4.26 -13.97
CA ASN A 19 23.91 3.49 -14.93
C ASN A 19 22.47 3.26 -14.44
N MET A 20 21.51 3.57 -15.30
CA MET A 20 20.09 3.40 -15.06
C MET A 20 19.63 2.06 -15.63
N ASP A 21 19.05 1.21 -14.79
CA ASP A 21 18.51 -0.10 -15.21
C ASP A 21 17.00 -0.04 -15.45
N THR A 22 16.33 0.93 -14.82
CA THR A 22 14.89 1.12 -14.93
C THR A 22 14.49 1.62 -16.32
N ILE A 23 13.69 0.81 -17.00
CA ILE A 23 13.09 1.15 -18.28
C ILE A 23 11.86 2.04 -18.03
N GLY A 24 12.07 3.36 -18.13
CA GLY A 24 11.01 4.36 -18.05
C GLY A 24 10.31 4.63 -19.38
N LEU A 25 9.41 5.61 -19.35
CA LEU A 25 8.77 6.17 -20.55
C LEU A 25 9.81 6.87 -21.45
N SER A 26 9.56 6.87 -22.76
CA SER A 26 10.42 7.59 -23.72
C SER A 26 10.25 9.10 -23.59
N ASP A 27 11.26 9.87 -24.01
CA ASP A 27 11.22 11.33 -23.95
C ASP A 27 10.05 11.91 -24.78
N GLU A 28 9.65 11.27 -25.88
CA GLU A 28 8.48 11.67 -26.68
C GLU A 28 7.17 11.51 -25.91
N VAL A 29 7.04 10.40 -25.15
CA VAL A 29 5.88 10.14 -24.30
C VAL A 29 5.84 11.12 -23.13
N ILE A 30 6.99 11.36 -22.50
CA ILE A 30 7.13 12.33 -21.41
C ILE A 30 6.74 13.73 -21.91
N GLU A 31 7.27 14.17 -23.06
CA GLU A 31 6.96 15.49 -23.63
C GLU A 31 5.46 15.66 -23.88
N LYS A 32 4.80 14.60 -24.39
CA LYS A 32 3.36 14.58 -24.59
C LYS A 32 2.61 14.73 -23.27
N PHE A 33 2.95 13.94 -22.25
CA PHE A 33 2.25 13.99 -20.96
C PHE A 33 2.53 15.26 -20.16
N CYS A 34 3.71 15.86 -20.29
CA CYS A 34 3.98 17.19 -19.72
C CYS A 34 3.02 18.27 -20.22
N LYS A 35 2.44 18.09 -21.42
CA LYS A 35 1.43 19.00 -21.99
C LYS A 35 0.00 18.67 -21.55
N LEU A 36 -0.24 17.44 -21.08
CA LEU A 36 -1.59 16.93 -20.75
C LEU A 36 -1.86 16.88 -19.24
N ASP A 37 -0.83 16.64 -18.43
CA ASP A 37 -0.94 16.50 -16.99
C ASP A 37 0.16 17.30 -16.30
N SER A 38 -0.24 18.36 -15.60
CA SER A 38 0.67 19.23 -14.84
C SER A 38 1.37 18.50 -13.70
N ASN A 39 0.81 17.39 -13.21
CA ASN A 39 1.44 16.59 -12.15
C ASN A 39 2.78 16.02 -12.60
N LEU A 40 2.94 15.66 -13.87
CA LEU A 40 4.22 15.13 -14.37
C LEU A 40 5.32 16.19 -14.29
N LEU A 41 5.03 17.42 -14.72
CA LEU A 41 5.97 18.54 -14.62
C LEU A 41 6.32 18.85 -13.17
N GLN A 42 5.33 18.81 -12.28
CA GLN A 42 5.56 19.00 -10.85
C GLN A 42 6.48 17.90 -10.29
N ALA A 43 6.21 16.62 -10.59
CA ALA A 43 7.05 15.51 -10.15
C ALA A 43 8.50 15.64 -10.66
N ILE A 44 8.70 16.05 -11.92
CA ILE A 44 10.04 16.27 -12.49
C ILE A 44 10.75 17.43 -11.78
N SER A 45 10.06 18.54 -11.55
CA SER A 45 10.65 19.70 -10.87
C SER A 45 11.03 19.40 -9.43
N GLU A 46 10.16 18.71 -8.69
CA GLU A 46 10.43 18.25 -7.32
C GLU A 46 11.59 17.25 -7.30
N ALA A 47 11.63 16.33 -8.27
CA ALA A 47 12.72 15.35 -8.38
C ALA A 47 14.07 16.02 -8.60
N LEU A 48 14.15 17.04 -9.45
CA LEU A 48 15.40 17.78 -9.67
C LEU A 48 15.86 18.50 -8.40
N SER A 49 14.93 19.14 -7.68
CA SER A 49 15.24 19.80 -6.41
C SER A 49 15.77 18.80 -5.39
N ASN A 50 15.06 17.68 -5.20
CA ASN A 50 15.45 16.62 -4.27
C ASN A 50 16.78 15.98 -4.65
N HIS A 51 17.03 15.78 -5.95
CA HIS A 51 18.29 15.21 -6.45
C HIS A 51 19.47 16.12 -6.11
N ARG A 52 19.35 17.43 -6.40
CA ARG A 52 20.38 18.42 -6.06
C ARG A 52 20.62 18.48 -4.56
N GLU A 53 19.57 18.47 -3.74
CA GLU A 53 19.69 18.46 -2.29
C GLU A 53 20.40 17.21 -1.78
N LEU A 54 19.97 16.03 -2.21
CA LEU A 54 20.57 14.76 -1.81
C LEU A 54 22.01 14.63 -2.28
N ARG A 55 22.32 15.11 -3.49
CA ARG A 55 23.69 15.20 -3.99
C ARG A 55 24.57 16.07 -3.11
N ASN A 56 24.09 17.24 -2.70
CA ASN A 56 24.82 18.11 -1.78
C ASN A 56 25.02 17.46 -0.40
N ARG A 57 24.06 16.65 0.06
CA ARG A 57 24.07 16.02 1.38
C ARG A 57 24.88 14.72 1.45
N LEU A 58 24.77 13.86 0.43
CA LEU A 58 25.32 12.51 0.39
C LEU A 58 26.59 12.41 -0.45
N GLY A 59 26.86 13.42 -1.29
CA GLY A 59 28.02 13.47 -2.17
C GLY A 59 27.81 12.77 -3.51
N ASP A 60 28.65 13.15 -4.48
CA ASP A 60 28.59 12.66 -5.85
C ASP A 60 28.82 11.16 -5.94
N GLU A 61 29.68 10.59 -5.09
CA GLU A 61 29.96 9.15 -5.07
C GLU A 61 28.70 8.30 -4.90
N VAL A 62 27.81 8.71 -3.98
CA VAL A 62 26.56 7.98 -3.73
C VAL A 62 25.60 8.18 -4.90
N MET A 63 25.43 9.43 -5.36
CA MET A 63 24.45 9.74 -6.40
C MET A 63 24.83 9.21 -7.79
N GLN A 64 26.13 9.00 -8.04
CA GLN A 64 26.69 8.45 -9.28
C GLN A 64 26.86 6.93 -9.24
N SER A 65 26.46 6.26 -8.16
CA SER A 65 26.41 4.79 -8.15
C SER A 65 25.37 4.27 -9.14
N ASN A 66 25.57 3.05 -9.66
CA ASN A 66 24.57 2.44 -10.55
C ASN A 66 23.29 2.16 -9.78
N GLU A 67 22.16 2.16 -10.48
CA GLU A 67 20.84 2.05 -9.85
C GLU A 67 20.69 0.78 -9.00
N ILE A 68 21.15 -0.37 -9.48
CA ILE A 68 21.11 -1.63 -8.73
C ILE A 68 21.97 -1.61 -7.46
N ASP A 69 23.13 -0.96 -7.51
CA ASP A 69 24.04 -0.84 -6.37
C ASP A 69 23.43 0.11 -5.33
N LEU A 70 22.83 1.21 -5.79
CA LEU A 70 22.14 2.17 -4.93
C LEU A 70 20.92 1.52 -4.25
N VAL A 71 20.09 0.77 -4.98
CA VAL A 71 18.95 0.05 -4.41
C VAL A 71 19.41 -0.92 -3.32
N SER A 72 20.46 -1.70 -3.61
CA SER A 72 21.02 -2.67 -2.66
C SER A 72 21.55 -1.97 -1.40
N LYS A 73 22.33 -0.90 -1.57
CA LYS A 73 22.90 -0.11 -0.47
C LYS A 73 21.83 0.53 0.40
N LEU A 74 20.79 1.13 -0.19
CA LEU A 74 19.72 1.78 0.56
C LEU A 74 18.82 0.80 1.33
N GLN A 75 18.85 -0.48 0.99
CA GLN A 75 18.09 -1.53 1.66
C GLN A 75 18.95 -2.45 2.54
N GLU A 76 20.24 -2.19 2.70
CA GLU A 76 21.15 -3.10 3.41
C GLU A 76 20.74 -3.37 4.87
N ASP A 77 20.13 -2.36 5.51
CA ASP A 77 19.63 -2.43 6.88
C ASP A 77 18.18 -2.95 7.00
N PHE A 78 17.51 -3.23 5.87
CA PHE A 78 16.10 -3.61 5.83
C PHE A 78 15.88 -5.03 5.32
N VAL A 79 15.24 -5.87 6.14
CA VAL A 79 14.81 -7.21 5.72
C VAL A 79 13.42 -7.12 5.08
N ASN A 80 13.35 -7.41 3.77
CA ASN A 80 12.08 -7.55 3.07
C ASN A 80 11.44 -8.91 3.39
N PHE A 81 10.19 -8.87 3.86
CA PHE A 81 9.37 -10.09 4.05
C PHE A 81 8.84 -10.67 2.73
N TYR A 82 9.05 -9.97 1.62
CA TYR A 82 8.64 -10.40 0.29
C TYR A 82 9.84 -10.93 -0.50
N ALA A 83 9.56 -11.76 -1.51
CA ALA A 83 10.61 -12.31 -2.36
C ALA A 83 11.43 -11.17 -3.00
N PRO A 84 12.76 -11.30 -3.15
CA PRO A 84 13.61 -10.26 -3.75
C PRO A 84 13.08 -9.75 -5.11
N ALA A 85 12.48 -10.64 -5.91
CA ALA A 85 11.87 -10.30 -7.20
C ALA A 85 10.64 -9.34 -7.11
N THR A 86 10.15 -9.02 -5.92
CA THR A 86 9.03 -8.09 -5.70
C THR A 86 9.47 -6.72 -5.20
N VAL A 87 10.76 -6.54 -4.95
CA VAL A 87 11.33 -5.23 -4.64
C VAL A 87 11.39 -4.43 -5.93
N ASN A 88 10.94 -3.17 -5.89
CA ASN A 88 11.03 -2.29 -7.06
C ASN A 88 12.50 -2.09 -7.45
N PRO A 89 12.84 -2.11 -8.75
CA PRO A 89 14.22 -2.06 -9.21
C PRO A 89 14.82 -0.63 -9.23
N TYR A 90 14.18 0.33 -8.57
CA TYR A 90 14.56 1.75 -8.59
C TYR A 90 14.42 2.42 -7.24
N VAL A 91 15.09 3.56 -7.11
CA VAL A 91 14.93 4.50 -6.00
C VAL A 91 14.07 5.67 -6.48
N ALA A 92 12.91 5.88 -5.85
CA ALA A 92 12.04 7.01 -6.18
C ALA A 92 12.64 8.33 -5.65
N MET A 93 12.65 9.37 -6.49
CA MET A 93 13.16 10.70 -6.15
C MET A 93 12.05 11.70 -5.84
N ALA A 94 10.97 11.67 -6.64
CA ALA A 94 9.74 12.38 -6.36
C ALA A 94 8.57 11.70 -7.07
N ALA A 95 7.35 12.02 -6.64
CA ALA A 95 6.13 11.50 -7.26
C ALA A 95 4.95 12.46 -7.07
N LYS A 96 4.10 12.56 -8.09
CA LYS A 96 2.87 13.36 -8.06
C LYS A 96 1.81 12.74 -8.97
N GLY A 97 0.58 12.60 -8.47
CA GLY A 97 -0.48 11.93 -9.22
C GLY A 97 -0.06 10.50 -9.59
N PRO A 98 -0.17 10.08 -10.86
CA PRO A 98 0.27 8.75 -11.28
C PRO A 98 1.76 8.68 -11.66
N TRP A 99 2.54 9.74 -11.48
CA TRP A 99 3.92 9.83 -11.99
C TRP A 99 4.94 9.64 -10.87
N ILE A 100 5.93 8.78 -11.13
CA ILE A 100 7.15 8.64 -10.34
C ILE A 100 8.33 9.06 -11.21
N VAL A 101 9.26 9.82 -10.64
CA VAL A 101 10.58 10.09 -11.22
C VAL A 101 11.62 9.41 -10.34
N THR A 102 12.46 8.57 -10.94
CA THR A 102 13.51 7.83 -10.20
C THR A 102 14.73 8.72 -9.95
N SER A 103 15.62 8.28 -9.04
CA SER A 103 16.88 8.96 -8.76
C SER A 103 17.80 9.04 -9.98
N HIS A 104 17.62 8.16 -10.96
CA HIS A 104 18.38 8.11 -12.22
C HIS A 104 17.66 8.81 -13.38
N GLY A 105 16.49 9.41 -13.13
CA GLY A 105 15.76 10.19 -14.13
C GLY A 105 14.91 9.37 -15.11
N ALA A 106 14.57 8.12 -14.76
CA ALA A 106 13.47 7.41 -15.41
C ALA A 106 12.13 7.99 -14.95
N VAL A 107 11.16 8.05 -15.86
CA VAL A 107 9.77 8.39 -15.54
C VAL A 107 8.93 7.12 -15.62
N VAL A 108 8.21 6.81 -14.55
CA VAL A 108 7.37 5.61 -14.42
C VAL A 108 5.94 6.03 -14.12
N HIS A 109 4.98 5.38 -14.79
CA HIS A 109 3.56 5.53 -14.46
C HIS A 109 3.17 4.47 -13.41
N ASP A 110 2.77 4.92 -12.23
CA ASP A 110 2.32 4.05 -11.15
C ASP A 110 0.82 3.74 -11.27
N ASN A 111 0.49 2.48 -11.46
CA ASN A 111 -0.88 1.97 -11.54
C ASN A 111 -1.45 1.64 -10.14
N GLY A 112 -1.38 2.62 -9.23
CA GLY A 112 -2.14 2.62 -7.99
C GLY A 112 -1.50 1.94 -6.78
N GLY A 113 -0.19 1.65 -6.79
CA GLY A 113 0.57 1.27 -5.59
C GLY A 113 -0.10 0.17 -4.74
N TYR A 114 -0.36 -0.99 -5.35
CA TYR A 114 -1.08 -2.12 -4.70
C TYR A 114 -2.55 -1.81 -4.35
N GLY A 115 -3.19 -0.90 -5.08
CA GLY A 115 -4.56 -0.44 -4.85
C GLY A 115 -4.70 0.52 -3.67
N MET A 116 -3.60 1.01 -3.11
CA MET A 116 -3.61 1.87 -1.91
C MET A 116 -3.66 3.37 -2.24
N LEU A 117 -3.23 3.75 -3.45
CA LEU A 117 -3.08 5.15 -3.85
C LEU A 117 -4.29 5.66 -4.65
N GLY A 118 -5.47 5.65 -4.01
CA GLY A 118 -6.73 6.05 -4.67
C GLY A 118 -6.75 7.50 -5.21
N ALA A 119 -5.95 8.40 -4.63
CA ALA A 119 -5.81 9.80 -5.09
C ALA A 119 -4.45 10.07 -5.76
N GLY A 120 -3.67 9.02 -6.07
CA GLY A 120 -2.30 9.14 -6.56
C GLY A 120 -1.30 9.60 -5.51
N HIS A 121 -0.08 9.89 -5.96
CA HIS A 121 1.03 10.41 -5.15
C HIS A 121 0.83 11.88 -4.80
N GLY A 122 1.17 12.24 -3.56
CA GLY A 122 1.20 13.62 -3.09
C GLY A 122 -0.12 14.41 -3.23
N PRO A 123 -1.30 13.88 -2.88
CA PRO A 123 -2.55 14.61 -3.02
C PRO A 123 -2.59 15.83 -2.08
N SER A 124 -2.47 17.04 -2.66
CA SER A 124 -2.29 18.29 -1.91
C SER A 124 -3.38 18.49 -0.86
N THR A 125 -4.65 18.26 -1.20
CA THR A 125 -5.77 18.43 -0.27
C THR A 125 -5.68 17.53 0.96
N VAL A 126 -5.07 16.34 0.85
CA VAL A 126 -4.88 15.42 1.97
C VAL A 126 -3.67 15.83 2.80
N ILE A 127 -2.55 16.15 2.13
CA ILE A 127 -1.31 16.59 2.80
C ILE A 127 -1.56 17.89 3.58
N ASP A 128 -2.22 18.87 2.96
CA ASP A 128 -2.55 20.16 3.58
C ASP A 128 -3.46 19.99 4.79
N ALA A 129 -4.39 19.02 4.74
CA ALA A 129 -5.22 18.68 5.88
C ALA A 129 -4.41 17.98 6.98
N MET A 130 -3.50 17.07 6.64
CA MET A 130 -2.67 16.34 7.60
C MET A 130 -1.61 17.21 8.29
N SER A 131 -1.13 18.26 7.63
CA SER A 131 -0.07 19.15 8.15
C SER A 131 -0.56 20.18 9.18
N GLN A 132 -1.87 20.29 9.41
CA GLN A 132 -2.42 21.17 10.43
C GLN A 132 -2.09 20.70 11.86
N ASN A 133 -2.13 21.62 12.83
CA ASN A 133 -1.96 21.27 14.23
C ASN A 133 -3.21 20.56 14.78
N TRP A 134 -3.17 19.22 14.79
CA TRP A 134 -4.23 18.38 15.34
C TRP A 134 -3.97 18.01 16.79
N VAL A 135 -5.02 17.92 17.59
CA VAL A 135 -4.95 17.32 18.93
C VAL A 135 -4.56 15.85 18.78
N MET A 136 -3.36 15.50 19.23
CA MET A 136 -2.86 14.13 19.23
C MET A 136 -3.44 13.37 20.41
N ALA A 137 -4.47 12.57 20.15
CA ALA A 137 -5.09 11.70 21.14
C ALA A 137 -5.46 10.36 20.51
N ASN A 138 -5.50 9.30 21.32
CA ASN A 138 -5.95 8.00 20.85
C ASN A 138 -7.49 7.97 20.67
N VAL A 139 -7.99 6.95 19.98
CA VAL A 139 -9.43 6.79 19.67
C VAL A 139 -10.33 6.73 20.91
N MET A 140 -9.78 6.43 22.10
CA MET A 140 -10.53 6.42 23.35
C MET A 140 -10.85 7.84 23.86
N THR A 141 -10.21 8.86 23.29
CA THR A 141 -10.51 10.26 23.58
C THR A 141 -11.56 10.78 22.60
N PRO A 142 -12.78 11.17 23.05
CA PRO A 142 -13.80 11.71 22.17
C PRO A 142 -13.31 12.93 21.37
N SER A 143 -13.63 12.97 20.08
CA SER A 143 -13.20 14.04 19.17
C SER A 143 -14.29 14.37 18.15
N PHE A 144 -14.43 15.65 17.79
CA PHE A 144 -15.32 16.07 16.70
C PHE A 144 -14.96 15.42 15.36
N SER A 145 -13.70 15.06 15.16
CA SER A 145 -13.25 14.31 13.97
C SER A 145 -13.89 12.92 13.88
N HIS A 146 -14.19 12.27 15.01
CA HIS A 146 -14.92 10.99 15.01
C HIS A 146 -16.32 11.15 14.43
N SER A 147 -17.05 12.20 14.86
CA SER A 147 -18.38 12.49 14.34
C SER A 147 -18.34 12.82 12.85
N ARG A 148 -17.43 13.73 12.43
CA ARG A 148 -17.26 14.12 11.03
C ARG A 148 -16.96 12.92 10.12
N LEU A 149 -16.02 12.05 10.53
CA LEU A 149 -15.68 10.84 9.78
C LEU A 149 -16.86 9.88 9.71
N SER A 150 -17.53 9.60 10.83
CA SER A 150 -18.67 8.67 10.84
C SER A 150 -19.84 9.15 9.97
N ASN A 151 -20.10 10.46 9.91
CA ASN A 151 -21.11 11.04 9.03
C ASN A 151 -20.71 10.90 7.55
N ALA A 152 -19.45 11.16 7.21
CA ALA A 152 -18.94 10.96 5.85
C ALA A 152 -19.05 9.49 5.43
N LEU A 153 -18.62 8.55 6.29
CA LEU A 153 -18.74 7.12 6.02
C LEU A 153 -20.19 6.67 5.81
N ARG A 154 -21.14 7.17 6.61
CA ARG A 154 -22.56 6.86 6.43
C ARG A 154 -23.15 7.40 5.14
N LYS A 155 -22.63 8.53 4.64
CA LYS A 155 -23.06 9.09 3.37
C LYS A 155 -22.54 8.27 2.20
N GLU A 156 -21.29 7.79 2.26
CA GLU A 156 -20.63 7.12 1.14
C GLU A 156 -20.83 5.60 1.12
N LEU A 157 -20.81 4.93 2.27
CA LEU A 157 -20.96 3.47 2.32
C LEU A 157 -22.42 3.09 2.11
N GLY A 158 -22.70 2.42 1.00
CA GLY A 158 -24.07 2.03 0.63
C GLY A 158 -24.87 3.14 -0.06
N HIS A 159 -24.23 4.23 -0.51
CA HIS A 159 -24.91 5.35 -1.16
C HIS A 159 -25.74 4.92 -2.38
N THR A 160 -25.25 3.94 -3.17
CA THR A 160 -25.98 3.38 -4.31
C THR A 160 -27.16 2.48 -3.91
N ARG A 161 -27.19 2.00 -2.66
CA ARG A 161 -28.26 1.17 -2.08
C ARG A 161 -29.31 2.01 -1.33
N GLY A 162 -29.11 3.32 -1.22
CA GLY A 162 -30.02 4.28 -0.57
C GLY A 162 -29.80 4.45 0.94
N ASN A 163 -29.03 3.58 1.60
CA ASN A 163 -28.68 3.73 3.02
C ASN A 163 -27.35 3.06 3.38
N CYS A 164 -26.77 3.49 4.51
CA CYS A 164 -25.60 2.83 5.08
C CYS A 164 -25.98 1.53 5.80
N PRO A 165 -25.42 0.38 5.43
CA PRO A 165 -25.75 -0.90 6.07
C PRO A 165 -25.09 -1.08 7.44
N PHE A 166 -24.15 -0.20 7.83
CA PHE A 166 -23.36 -0.34 9.05
C PHE A 166 -23.88 0.51 10.19
N SER A 167 -24.03 -0.09 11.37
CA SER A 167 -24.48 0.61 12.59
C SER A 167 -23.34 1.29 13.35
N LYS A 168 -22.12 0.75 13.29
CA LYS A 168 -20.92 1.22 14.00
C LYS A 168 -19.67 1.05 13.13
N PHE A 169 -18.61 1.77 13.46
CA PHE A 169 -17.31 1.69 12.81
C PHE A 169 -16.22 1.44 13.84
N ILE A 170 -15.21 0.67 13.46
CA ILE A 170 -14.00 0.41 14.24
C ILE A 170 -12.81 0.83 13.37
N CYS A 171 -11.88 1.61 13.92
CA CYS A 171 -10.66 2.05 13.22
C CYS A 171 -9.49 1.13 13.54
N MET A 172 -8.78 0.67 12.51
CA MET A 172 -7.61 -0.22 12.59
C MET A 172 -6.51 0.35 11.71
N ASN A 173 -5.24 0.03 12.02
CA ASN A 173 -4.10 0.58 11.30
C ASN A 173 -3.76 -0.22 10.03
N SER A 174 -4.31 -1.43 9.87
CA SER A 174 -4.09 -2.25 8.68
C SER A 174 -5.25 -3.17 8.32
N GLY A 175 -5.24 -3.70 7.10
CA GLY A 175 -6.17 -4.74 6.68
C GLY A 175 -6.03 -6.04 7.50
N SER A 176 -4.80 -6.41 7.89
CA SER A 176 -4.57 -7.61 8.72
C SER A 176 -5.14 -7.45 10.14
N GLU A 177 -5.02 -6.26 10.74
CA GLU A 177 -5.68 -5.96 12.02
C GLU A 177 -7.20 -6.01 11.89
N SER A 178 -7.74 -5.42 10.81
CA SER A 178 -9.18 -5.46 10.52
C SER A 178 -9.70 -6.89 10.42
N MET A 179 -9.00 -7.76 9.69
CA MET A 179 -9.36 -9.18 9.58
C MET A 179 -9.19 -9.93 10.91
N THR A 180 -8.21 -9.56 11.74
CA THR A 180 -8.03 -10.14 13.08
C THR A 180 -9.25 -9.85 13.97
N VAL A 181 -9.75 -8.62 13.95
CA VAL A 181 -10.95 -8.23 14.73
C VAL A 181 -12.22 -8.82 14.15
N ALA A 182 -12.38 -8.83 12.82
CA ALA A 182 -13.52 -9.47 12.16
C ALA A 182 -13.64 -10.96 12.54
N LEU A 183 -12.53 -11.69 12.52
CA LEU A 183 -12.50 -13.08 12.95
C LEU A 183 -12.82 -13.25 14.45
N ARG A 184 -12.43 -12.31 15.32
CA ARG A 184 -12.82 -12.35 16.76
C ARG A 184 -14.32 -12.17 16.94
N ILE A 185 -14.94 -11.26 16.18
CA ILE A 185 -16.39 -11.05 16.24
C ILE A 185 -17.13 -12.30 15.71
N ALA A 186 -16.67 -12.88 14.60
CA ALA A 186 -17.24 -14.11 14.06
C ALA A 186 -17.13 -15.29 15.05
N ASP A 187 -15.98 -15.40 15.74
CA ASP A 187 -15.70 -16.44 16.74
C ASP A 187 -16.56 -16.31 18.00
N ILE A 188 -16.86 -15.08 18.47
CA ILE A 188 -17.85 -14.85 19.54
C ILE A 188 -19.22 -15.41 19.13
N ASN A 189 -19.64 -15.15 17.90
CA ASN A 189 -20.90 -15.67 17.38
C ASN A 189 -20.87 -17.20 17.25
N ALA A 190 -19.77 -17.79 16.79
CA ALA A 190 -19.59 -19.24 16.74
C ALA A 190 -19.74 -19.85 18.14
N ASN A 191 -19.05 -19.31 19.15
CA ASN A 191 -19.16 -19.74 20.53
C ASN A 191 -20.61 -19.70 21.05
N ASN A 192 -21.34 -18.62 20.77
CA ASN A 192 -22.75 -18.52 21.17
C ASN A 192 -23.65 -19.57 20.50
N GLN A 193 -23.31 -19.97 19.27
CA GLN A 193 -24.07 -20.93 18.49
C GLN A 193 -23.74 -22.40 18.81
N THR A 194 -22.54 -22.68 19.34
CA THR A 194 -22.05 -24.03 19.66
C THR A 194 -21.95 -24.30 21.16
N ALA A 195 -22.25 -23.32 22.02
CA ALA A 195 -22.33 -23.49 23.47
C ALA A 195 -23.37 -24.56 23.86
N SER A 196 -23.29 -25.05 25.10
CA SER A 196 -24.23 -26.05 25.58
C SER A 196 -25.67 -25.52 25.55
N GLY A 197 -26.60 -26.31 25.00
CA GLY A 197 -27.99 -25.94 24.77
C GLY A 197 -28.23 -25.02 23.55
N ALA A 198 -27.20 -24.64 22.80
CA ALA A 198 -27.35 -23.83 21.58
C ALA A 198 -27.70 -24.68 20.35
N LYS A 199 -28.11 -24.02 19.27
CA LYS A 199 -28.59 -24.66 18.03
C LYS A 199 -27.62 -25.68 17.44
N TYR A 200 -26.32 -25.42 17.55
CA TYR A 200 -25.25 -26.26 16.98
C TYR A 200 -24.31 -26.76 18.07
N GLU A 201 -24.85 -27.11 19.25
CA GLU A 201 -24.08 -27.67 20.36
C GLU A 201 -23.17 -28.82 19.88
N ASN A 202 -21.90 -28.79 20.31
CA ASN A 202 -20.84 -29.74 19.96
C ASN A 202 -20.42 -29.77 18.47
N PHE A 203 -20.93 -28.89 17.62
CA PHE A 203 -20.42 -28.80 16.24
C PHE A 203 -18.99 -28.26 16.24
N PRO A 204 -18.10 -28.76 15.37
CA PRO A 204 -16.75 -28.25 15.26
C PRO A 204 -16.74 -26.83 14.68
N ILE A 205 -15.83 -26.00 15.17
CA ILE A 205 -15.63 -24.63 14.67
C ILE A 205 -14.65 -24.69 13.49
N LYS A 206 -15.08 -24.18 12.34
CA LYS A 206 -14.28 -24.10 11.12
C LYS A 206 -14.31 -22.68 10.56
N MET A 207 -13.21 -22.27 9.95
CA MET A 207 -13.14 -21.11 9.07
C MET A 207 -13.29 -21.57 7.63
N VAL A 208 -13.98 -20.76 6.81
CA VAL A 208 -14.16 -21.04 5.39
C VAL A 208 -13.53 -19.89 4.59
N ALA A 209 -12.69 -20.23 3.63
CA ALA A 209 -12.06 -19.25 2.74
C ALA A 209 -12.06 -19.76 1.30
N VAL A 210 -12.01 -18.83 0.35
CA VAL A 210 -11.92 -19.17 -1.08
C VAL A 210 -10.48 -19.57 -1.40
N GLU A 211 -10.28 -20.56 -2.26
CA GLU A 211 -8.96 -20.90 -2.79
C GLU A 211 -8.29 -19.67 -3.42
N ARG A 212 -6.97 -19.57 -3.25
CA ARG A 212 -6.11 -18.45 -3.66
C ARG A 212 -6.46 -17.10 -3.03
N SER A 213 -7.32 -17.06 -2.01
CA SER A 213 -7.63 -15.84 -1.27
C SER A 213 -6.43 -15.34 -0.46
N PHE A 214 -6.42 -14.02 -0.22
CA PHE A 214 -5.46 -13.35 0.64
C PHE A 214 -6.20 -12.41 1.60
N HIS A 215 -6.02 -12.63 2.91
CA HIS A 215 -6.69 -11.88 3.97
C HIS A 215 -5.70 -11.17 4.92
N GLY A 216 -4.40 -11.34 4.71
CA GLY A 216 -3.36 -10.74 5.53
C GLY A 216 -2.41 -11.76 6.11
N ARG A 217 -1.42 -11.28 6.87
CA ARG A 217 -0.28 -12.11 7.31
C ARG A 217 -0.09 -12.18 8.82
N THR A 218 -0.84 -11.42 9.62
CA THR A 218 -0.85 -11.63 11.08
C THR A 218 -1.53 -12.97 11.39
N ASP A 219 -1.28 -13.55 12.58
CA ASP A 219 -1.59 -14.96 12.85
C ASP A 219 -3.01 -15.41 12.49
N ARG A 220 -4.06 -14.66 12.88
CA ARG A 220 -5.45 -15.01 12.52
C ARG A 220 -5.74 -14.85 11.02
N PRO A 221 -5.46 -13.71 10.37
CA PRO A 221 -5.63 -13.59 8.92
C PRO A 221 -4.83 -14.60 8.09
N ALA A 222 -3.63 -14.99 8.55
CA ALA A 222 -2.80 -15.99 7.90
C ALA A 222 -3.46 -17.39 7.92
N GLN A 223 -4.30 -17.69 8.93
CA GLN A 223 -5.03 -18.96 8.99
C GLN A 223 -6.09 -19.12 7.91
N ILE A 224 -6.54 -18.04 7.27
CA ILE A 224 -7.54 -18.07 6.22
C ILE A 224 -6.99 -17.61 4.86
N SER A 225 -5.69 -17.30 4.77
CA SER A 225 -5.04 -16.81 3.54
C SER A 225 -4.38 -17.96 2.77
N ASP A 226 -5.13 -18.56 1.83
CA ASP A 226 -4.64 -19.68 1.04
C ASP A 226 -3.40 -19.34 0.21
N SER A 227 -3.34 -18.12 -0.35
CA SER A 227 -2.21 -17.70 -1.21
C SER A 227 -0.84 -17.70 -0.52
N CYS A 228 -0.80 -17.78 0.82
CA CYS A 228 0.43 -17.87 1.61
C CYS A 228 0.55 -19.18 2.40
N LYS A 229 -0.48 -20.04 2.37
CA LYS A 229 -0.61 -21.22 3.22
C LYS A 229 0.54 -22.22 3.06
N SER A 230 0.97 -22.49 1.84
CA SER A 230 2.08 -23.43 1.56
C SER A 230 3.39 -23.02 2.25
N GLY A 231 3.68 -21.71 2.29
CA GLY A 231 4.83 -21.17 3.01
C GLY A 231 4.71 -21.33 4.51
N TYR A 232 3.50 -21.14 5.06
CA TYR A 232 3.25 -21.28 6.49
C TYR A 232 3.32 -22.74 6.95
N ASP A 233 2.65 -23.66 6.25
CA ASP A 233 2.63 -25.09 6.61
C ASP A 233 4.04 -25.69 6.60
N LYS A 234 4.88 -25.28 5.63
CA LYS A 234 6.25 -25.77 5.50
C LYS A 234 7.17 -25.26 6.63
N ASN A 235 7.01 -24.02 7.05
CA ASN A 235 8.04 -23.32 7.85
C ASN A 235 7.60 -22.98 9.29
N LEU A 236 6.30 -23.03 9.62
CA LEU A 236 5.78 -22.60 10.92
C LEU A 236 5.19 -23.76 11.71
N ALA A 237 5.83 -24.13 12.82
CA ALA A 237 5.35 -25.19 13.71
C ALA A 237 3.92 -24.94 14.22
N THR A 238 3.54 -23.68 14.44
CA THR A 238 2.19 -23.31 14.91
C THR A 238 1.10 -23.55 13.87
N PHE A 239 1.43 -23.72 12.58
CA PHE A 239 0.50 -24.02 11.50
C PHE A 239 0.35 -25.52 11.23
N GLN A 240 1.22 -26.36 11.81
CA GLN A 240 1.16 -27.80 11.64
C GLN A 240 -0.09 -28.38 12.31
N ASN A 241 -0.69 -29.40 11.68
CA ASN A 241 -1.85 -30.15 12.20
C ASN A 241 -3.10 -29.30 12.50
N ARG A 242 -3.24 -28.12 11.88
CA ARG A 242 -4.46 -27.31 11.97
C ARG A 242 -5.57 -27.91 11.11
N ASP A 243 -6.58 -28.47 11.76
CA ASP A 243 -7.83 -28.88 11.12
C ASP A 243 -8.96 -27.87 11.46
N ASN A 244 -8.78 -26.62 11.04
CA ASN A 244 -9.74 -25.56 11.30
C ASN A 244 -10.11 -24.72 10.06
N LEU A 245 -9.57 -25.03 8.88
CA LEU A 245 -9.81 -24.31 7.63
C LEU A 245 -10.44 -25.23 6.58
N ILE A 246 -11.53 -24.76 5.97
CA ILE A 246 -12.13 -25.33 4.78
C ILE A 246 -11.86 -24.36 3.62
N LEU A 247 -11.24 -24.87 2.56
CA LEU A 247 -11.02 -24.12 1.32
C LEU A 247 -12.09 -24.51 0.30
N VAL A 248 -12.69 -23.50 -0.32
CA VAL A 248 -13.71 -23.68 -1.36
C VAL A 248 -13.24 -23.08 -2.68
N PRO A 249 -13.40 -23.77 -3.83
CA PRO A 249 -13.04 -23.20 -5.12
C PRO A 249 -13.82 -21.92 -5.43
N ALA A 250 -13.20 -20.99 -6.14
CA ALA A 250 -13.90 -19.80 -6.62
C ALA A 250 -14.88 -20.17 -7.74
N ASN A 251 -16.10 -19.63 -7.69
CA ASN A 251 -17.13 -19.81 -8.72
C ASN A 251 -17.55 -21.28 -8.94
N ASP A 252 -17.50 -22.12 -7.91
CA ASP A 252 -18.12 -23.44 -7.94
C ASP A 252 -19.64 -23.27 -7.91
N SER A 253 -20.27 -23.44 -9.06
CA SER A 253 -21.73 -23.32 -9.27
C SER A 253 -22.37 -24.69 -9.36
#